data_AF-A0A1J3CZQ7-F1
#
_entry.id   AF-A0A1J3CZQ7-F1
#
_cell.length_a   1.000
_cell.length_b   1.000
_cell.length_c   1.000
_cell.angle_alpha   90.00
_cell.angle_beta   90.00
_cell.angle_gamma   90.00
#
_symmetry.space_group_name_H-M   'P 1'
#
loop_
_entity.id
_entity.type
_entity.pdbx_description
1 polymer ?
#
loop_
_entity_poly.entity_id
_entity_poly.type
_entity_poly.pdbx_seq_one_letter_code
_entity_poly.pdbx_strand_id
1 'polypeptide(L)'
;MINICSEPLVKATVQTMGKWFLNSGKLEHDQMSLLVEACKLALITRWEGTHHIYFWKYQISEALLSLVVENFRSLSLDYHLSLEEEISVAEKVLNANFLPSLRSYVWDIIGFLAAHCEEDFDSICLGDELRLNFLVTCACLTFSRSVQKGYQICQNDIMSASQSESASRAVLMMIYSPSKYISTRARATLSFILGEDGEQNLNSLVNFLSYIPSSGGYVLPNVLQTTVCLVGLACYSSITQYAGFVLRNKGFEILLSFCSWYQRNRGNIGESSFAPYPQSTSEKRICCWVCPEDWDNKDAFLLYALLALAELVNHSFSEQNHAQEFSIKRENVKDRLCTTLQEIRDGTYGSGPRWYAAHILSYLGYYGFQDKLGKRLIGAYEDEECSDMRLLFASGNSVSVNKIILAVRCPTLLPPEEGARSGSMISSEKPQRTVQEIRM
;
A
#
# COMPACT_ATOMS: atom_id res chain seq x y z
N MET A 1 -17.75 -19.83 -0.58
CA MET A 1 -17.79 -20.83 0.51
C MET A 1 -16.74 -20.56 1.62
N ILE A 2 -16.30 -19.31 1.83
CA ILE A 2 -15.32 -18.90 2.88
C ILE A 2 -16.00 -18.35 4.14
N ASN A 3 -17.31 -18.07 4.09
CA ASN A 3 -17.99 -17.30 5.11
C ASN A 3 -18.33 -18.06 6.41
N ILE A 4 -18.23 -19.40 6.43
CA ILE A 4 -18.73 -20.23 7.54
C ILE A 4 -17.65 -20.49 8.61
N CYS A 5 -16.37 -20.31 8.30
CA CYS A 5 -15.26 -20.65 9.23
C CYS A 5 -14.28 -19.50 9.54
N SER A 6 -14.49 -18.30 9.00
CA SER A 6 -13.54 -17.18 9.12
C SER A 6 -13.43 -16.66 10.55
N GLU A 7 -14.55 -16.37 11.22
CA GLU A 7 -14.51 -15.80 12.58
C GLU A 7 -13.91 -16.74 13.64
N PRO A 8 -14.32 -18.02 13.77
CA PRO A 8 -13.74 -18.90 14.79
C PRO A 8 -12.25 -19.16 14.59
N LEU A 9 -11.81 -19.26 13.33
CA LEU A 9 -10.41 -19.42 12.98
C LEU A 9 -9.60 -18.19 13.39
N VAL A 10 -10.05 -16.99 12.99
CA VAL A 10 -9.39 -15.73 13.37
C VAL A 10 -9.33 -15.61 14.89
N LYS A 11 -10.43 -15.88 15.60
CA LYS A 11 -10.46 -15.86 17.07
C LYS A 11 -9.39 -16.79 17.67
N ALA A 12 -9.28 -18.03 17.18
CA ALA A 12 -8.31 -18.99 17.67
C ALA A 12 -6.86 -18.56 17.37
N THR A 13 -6.61 -18.00 16.19
CA THR A 13 -5.32 -17.45 15.79
C THR A 13 -4.90 -16.31 16.72
N VAL A 14 -5.75 -15.28 16.88
CA VAL A 14 -5.43 -14.13 17.74
C VAL A 14 -5.24 -14.54 19.20
N GLN A 15 -6.07 -15.44 19.72
CA GLN A 15 -5.91 -15.95 21.08
C GLN A 15 -4.62 -16.74 21.28
N THR A 16 -4.21 -17.55 20.31
CA THR A 16 -2.94 -18.29 20.36
C THR A 16 -1.75 -17.32 20.39
N MET A 17 -1.80 -16.27 19.57
CA MET A 17 -0.77 -15.22 19.55
C MET A 17 -0.70 -14.42 20.85
N GLY A 18 -1.82 -14.23 21.57
CA GLY A 18 -1.86 -13.42 22.80
C GLY A 18 -1.69 -14.18 24.13
N LYS A 19 -1.91 -15.51 24.18
CA LYS A 19 -1.98 -16.29 25.45
C LYS A 19 -0.65 -16.90 25.93
N TRP A 20 0.44 -16.76 25.20
CA TRP A 20 1.67 -17.50 25.48
C TRP A 20 2.40 -17.08 26.78
N PHE A 21 2.04 -15.92 27.35
CA PHE A 21 2.62 -15.36 28.58
C PHE A 21 2.18 -16.03 29.89
N LEU A 22 1.22 -16.96 29.86
CA LEU A 22 0.64 -17.50 31.11
C LEU A 22 1.58 -18.46 31.86
N ASN A 23 2.67 -18.91 31.25
CA ASN A 23 3.64 -19.81 31.89
C ASN A 23 5.01 -19.14 31.96
N SER A 24 5.42 -18.74 33.17
CA SER A 24 6.66 -18.00 33.48
C SER A 24 7.96 -18.82 33.33
N GLY A 25 8.08 -19.60 32.26
CA GLY A 25 9.27 -20.40 31.94
C GLY A 25 9.89 -19.98 30.60
N LYS A 26 11.12 -20.45 30.33
CA LYS A 26 11.66 -20.44 28.95
C LYS A 26 10.59 -21.00 28.02
N LEU A 27 10.31 -20.28 26.93
CA LEU A 27 9.37 -20.72 25.91
C LEU A 27 9.76 -22.13 25.46
N GLU A 28 8.90 -23.11 25.72
CA GLU A 28 9.13 -24.48 25.29
C GLU A 28 9.14 -24.52 23.75
N HIS A 29 9.92 -25.41 23.17
CA HIS A 29 10.07 -25.49 21.70
C HIS A 29 8.71 -25.62 21.00
N ASP A 30 7.79 -26.37 21.60
CA ASP A 30 6.44 -26.60 21.09
C ASP A 30 5.56 -25.33 21.12
N GLN A 31 5.76 -24.47 22.14
CA GLN A 31 5.06 -23.18 22.23
C GLN A 31 5.55 -22.19 21.17
N MET A 32 6.86 -22.18 20.89
CA MET A 32 7.42 -21.35 19.81
C MET A 32 6.89 -21.78 18.44
N SER A 33 6.88 -23.10 18.18
CA SER A 33 6.33 -23.66 16.94
C SER A 33 4.86 -23.29 16.77
N LEU A 34 4.05 -23.38 17.84
CA LEU A 34 2.65 -22.98 17.80
C LEU A 34 2.46 -21.48 17.50
N LEU A 35 3.29 -20.62 18.11
CA LEU A 35 3.27 -19.17 17.84
C LEU A 35 3.63 -18.85 16.38
N VAL A 36 4.66 -19.51 15.85
CA VAL A 36 5.07 -19.36 14.44
C VAL A 36 3.92 -19.75 13.52
N GLU A 37 3.25 -20.88 13.77
CA GLU A 37 2.11 -21.32 12.96
C GLU A 37 0.90 -20.39 13.11
N ALA A 38 0.63 -19.84 14.29
CA ALA A 38 -0.41 -18.84 14.47
C ALA A 38 -0.10 -17.55 13.69
N CYS A 39 1.14 -17.08 13.70
CA CYS A 39 1.61 -15.95 12.88
C CYS A 39 1.46 -16.23 11.38
N LYS A 40 1.82 -17.43 10.91
CA LYS A 40 1.63 -17.83 9.51
C LYS A 40 0.16 -17.87 9.11
N LEU A 41 -0.71 -18.39 9.98
CA LEU A 41 -2.15 -18.37 9.74
C LEU A 41 -2.69 -16.94 9.69
N ALA A 42 -2.17 -16.04 10.52
CA ALA A 42 -2.54 -14.63 10.50
C ALA A 42 -2.15 -13.90 9.20
N LEU A 43 -1.18 -14.41 8.43
CA LEU A 43 -0.88 -13.86 7.09
C LEU A 43 -2.02 -14.03 6.07
N ILE A 44 -3.12 -14.69 6.44
CA ILE A 44 -4.37 -14.64 5.67
C ILE A 44 -4.84 -13.19 5.44
N THR A 45 -4.50 -12.26 6.34
CA THR A 45 -4.79 -10.82 6.22
C THR A 45 -4.25 -10.19 4.95
N ARG A 46 -3.33 -10.84 4.22
CA ARG A 46 -2.89 -10.32 2.92
C ARG A 46 -4.01 -10.31 1.87
N TRP A 47 -4.95 -11.23 1.97
CA TRP A 47 -5.99 -11.45 0.98
C TRP A 47 -7.21 -10.64 1.32
N GLU A 48 -7.87 -10.08 0.31
CA GLU A 48 -9.14 -9.39 0.52
C GLU A 48 -10.19 -10.31 1.17
N GLY A 49 -11.01 -9.74 2.05
CA GLY A 49 -12.14 -10.44 2.66
C GLY A 49 -12.61 -9.85 3.98
N THR A 50 -13.72 -10.39 4.50
CA THR A 50 -14.35 -9.93 5.76
C THR A 50 -13.57 -10.33 7.02
N HIS A 51 -12.54 -11.16 6.89
CA HIS A 51 -11.80 -11.70 8.04
C HIS A 51 -10.99 -10.62 8.78
N HIS A 52 -10.58 -9.53 8.12
CA HIS A 52 -9.91 -8.39 8.74
C HIS A 52 -10.73 -7.79 9.89
N ILE A 53 -12.06 -7.69 9.73
CA ILE A 53 -12.98 -7.18 10.75
C ILE A 53 -12.88 -8.04 12.02
N TYR A 54 -12.73 -9.36 11.88
CA TYR A 54 -12.59 -10.25 13.03
C TYR A 54 -11.23 -10.08 13.73
N PHE A 55 -10.14 -9.79 13.01
CA PHE A 55 -8.85 -9.51 13.63
C PHE A 55 -8.94 -8.27 14.54
N TRP A 56 -9.56 -7.19 14.03
CA TRP A 56 -9.83 -5.98 14.81
C TRP A 56 -10.77 -6.25 16.00
N LYS A 57 -11.87 -6.98 15.77
CA LYS A 57 -12.83 -7.38 16.82
C LYS A 57 -12.16 -8.14 17.97
N TYR A 58 -11.15 -8.95 17.67
CA TYR A 58 -10.43 -9.75 18.67
C TYR A 58 -9.15 -9.08 19.20
N GLN A 59 -9.01 -7.75 19.04
CA GLN A 59 -7.91 -6.95 19.60
C GLN A 59 -6.54 -7.47 19.17
N ILE A 60 -6.38 -7.68 17.85
CA ILE A 60 -5.11 -8.12 17.26
C ILE A 60 -3.92 -7.24 17.68
N SER A 61 -4.11 -5.94 17.94
CA SER A 61 -3.01 -5.06 18.36
C SER A 61 -2.41 -5.50 19.70
N GLU A 62 -3.22 -5.95 20.67
CA GLU A 62 -2.71 -6.52 21.94
C GLU A 62 -1.87 -7.77 21.67
N ALA A 63 -2.39 -8.69 20.85
CA ALA A 63 -1.69 -9.93 20.53
C ALA A 63 -0.35 -9.65 19.82
N LEU A 64 -0.31 -8.72 18.87
CA LEU A 64 0.90 -8.32 18.17
C LEU A 64 1.92 -7.64 19.08
N LEU A 65 1.48 -6.73 19.96
CA LEU A 65 2.37 -6.10 20.94
C LEU A 65 2.97 -7.10 21.91
N SER A 66 2.20 -8.11 22.28
CA SER A 66 2.68 -9.22 23.08
C SER A 66 3.79 -10.02 22.38
N LEU A 67 3.96 -9.92 21.06
CA LEU A 67 5.08 -10.54 20.34
C LEU A 67 6.28 -9.61 20.18
N VAL A 68 6.13 -8.31 20.45
CA VAL A 68 7.18 -7.28 20.33
C VAL A 68 7.75 -6.89 21.70
N VAL A 69 6.90 -6.87 22.73
CA VAL A 69 7.20 -6.35 24.07
C VAL A 69 7.14 -7.48 25.09
N GLU A 70 8.23 -7.69 25.82
CA GLU A 70 8.24 -8.59 26.97
C GLU A 70 7.35 -8.03 28.09
N ASN A 71 6.42 -8.84 28.62
CA ASN A 71 5.49 -8.45 29.67
C ASN A 71 4.66 -7.19 29.32
N PHE A 72 4.17 -7.08 28.08
CA PHE A 72 3.36 -5.94 27.61
C PHE A 72 2.27 -5.47 28.58
N ARG A 73 1.62 -6.38 29.32
CA ARG A 73 0.57 -6.03 30.30
C ARG A 73 1.06 -5.20 31.50
N SER A 74 2.36 -5.21 31.74
CA SER A 74 3.01 -4.36 32.75
C SER A 74 3.41 -2.99 32.19
N LEU A 75 3.39 -2.84 30.87
CA LEU A 75 3.61 -1.56 30.20
C LEU A 75 2.34 -0.72 30.34
N SER A 76 2.35 0.26 31.24
CA SER A 76 1.28 1.25 31.29
C SER A 76 1.45 2.22 30.12
N LEU A 77 0.74 1.99 29.03
CA LEU A 77 0.53 3.01 28.01
C LEU A 77 -0.48 4.02 28.58
N ASP A 78 0.01 5.18 29.01
CA ASP A 78 -0.82 6.28 29.47
C ASP A 78 -1.37 7.05 28.25
N TYR A 79 -2.64 7.43 28.31
CA TYR A 79 -3.31 8.24 27.29
C TYR A 79 -2.67 9.63 27.17
N HIS A 80 -1.93 10.06 28.19
CA HIS A 80 -1.24 11.35 28.22
C HIS A 80 0.21 11.33 27.73
N LEU A 81 0.73 10.18 27.26
CA LEU A 81 2.08 10.12 26.70
C LEU A 81 2.19 11.04 25.49
N SER A 82 3.17 11.92 25.52
CA SER A 82 3.61 12.64 24.33
C SER A 82 4.21 11.67 23.31
N LEU A 83 4.21 12.04 22.03
CA LEU A 83 4.81 11.23 20.97
C LEU A 83 6.30 10.96 21.22
N GLU A 84 7.02 11.92 21.81
CA GLU A 84 8.43 11.78 22.18
C GLU A 84 8.65 10.71 23.26
N GLU A 85 7.83 10.72 24.31
CA GLU A 85 7.88 9.70 25.36
C GLU A 85 7.52 8.32 24.80
N GLU A 86 6.49 8.25 23.96
CA GLU A 86 6.08 7.02 23.30
C GLU A 86 7.22 6.43 22.45
N ILE A 87 7.91 7.28 21.68
CA ILE A 87 9.09 6.90 20.90
C ILE A 87 10.19 6.39 21.83
N SER A 88 10.51 7.09 22.91
CA SER A 88 11.55 6.66 23.87
C SER A 88 11.25 5.28 24.48
N VAL A 89 9.98 5.01 24.80
CA VAL A 89 9.54 3.70 25.29
C VAL A 89 9.67 2.65 24.19
N ALA A 90 9.20 2.94 22.98
CA ALA A 90 9.28 2.03 21.84
C ALA A 90 10.74 1.69 21.48
N GLU A 91 11.67 2.65 21.59
CA GLU A 91 13.09 2.40 21.38
C GLU A 91 13.66 1.39 22.38
N LYS A 92 13.35 1.55 23.68
CA LYS A 92 13.78 0.62 24.73
C LYS A 92 13.24 -0.79 24.48
N VAL A 93 11.96 -0.90 24.14
CA VAL A 93 11.30 -2.16 23.81
C VAL A 93 11.97 -2.85 22.62
N LEU A 94 12.18 -2.12 21.52
CA LEU A 94 12.78 -2.71 20.32
C LEU A 94 14.21 -3.17 20.57
N ASN A 95 14.98 -2.43 21.40
CA ASN A 95 16.36 -2.75 21.77
C ASN A 95 16.49 -3.96 22.70
N ALA A 96 15.43 -4.30 23.46
CA ALA A 96 15.41 -5.51 24.29
C ALA A 96 15.47 -6.81 23.46
N ASN A 97 15.30 -6.73 22.13
CA ASN A 97 15.40 -7.85 21.19
C ASN A 97 14.56 -9.08 21.60
N PHE A 98 13.37 -8.81 22.13
CA PHE A 98 12.39 -9.83 22.45
C PHE A 98 11.78 -10.43 21.18
N LEU A 99 11.73 -11.77 21.12
CA LEU A 99 11.24 -12.59 20.01
C LEU A 99 11.53 -12.01 18.61
N PRO A 100 12.81 -11.76 18.27
CA PRO A 100 13.15 -11.06 17.04
C PRO A 100 12.71 -11.85 15.81
N SER A 101 12.66 -13.18 15.89
CA SER A 101 12.21 -14.04 14.79
C SER A 101 10.74 -13.91 14.42
N LEU A 102 9.90 -13.33 15.29
CA LEU A 102 8.47 -13.11 15.01
C LEU A 102 8.17 -11.70 14.49
N ARG A 103 9.12 -10.76 14.58
CA ARG A 103 8.88 -9.35 14.25
C ARG A 103 8.49 -9.13 12.79
N SER A 104 9.04 -9.89 11.85
CA SER A 104 8.61 -9.81 10.44
C SER A 104 7.13 -10.17 10.29
N TYR A 105 6.67 -11.26 10.90
CA TYR A 105 5.24 -11.59 10.90
C TYR A 105 4.40 -10.47 11.51
N VAL A 106 4.84 -9.88 12.62
CA VAL A 106 4.10 -8.78 13.27
C VAL A 106 3.90 -7.62 12.30
N TRP A 107 4.95 -7.18 11.63
CA TRP A 107 4.90 -6.07 10.69
C TRP A 107 4.06 -6.39 9.45
N ASP A 108 4.21 -7.58 8.88
CA ASP A 108 3.39 -7.98 7.73
C ASP A 108 1.90 -8.05 8.11
N ILE A 109 1.55 -8.64 9.26
CA ILE A 109 0.15 -8.74 9.72
C ILE A 109 -0.47 -7.35 9.91
N ILE A 110 0.19 -6.46 10.65
CA ILE A 110 -0.36 -5.11 10.90
C ILE A 110 -0.39 -4.25 9.64
N GLY A 111 0.61 -4.40 8.75
CA GLY A 111 0.65 -3.73 7.46
C GLY A 111 -0.54 -4.11 6.59
N PHE A 112 -0.79 -5.41 6.42
CA PHE A 112 -1.93 -5.87 5.63
C PHE A 112 -3.28 -5.51 6.26
N LEU A 113 -3.39 -5.58 7.58
CA LEU A 113 -4.58 -5.11 8.28
C LEU A 113 -4.84 -3.62 8.06
N ALA A 114 -3.79 -2.79 8.03
CA ALA A 114 -3.90 -1.38 7.70
C ALA A 114 -4.31 -1.16 6.24
N ALA A 115 -3.75 -1.92 5.29
CA ALA A 115 -4.08 -1.81 3.87
C ALA A 115 -5.56 -2.15 3.56
N HIS A 116 -6.13 -3.11 4.29
CA HIS A 116 -7.52 -3.56 4.15
C HIS A 116 -8.47 -2.95 5.18
N CYS A 117 -8.02 -1.91 5.88
CA CYS A 117 -8.83 -1.22 6.87
C CYS A 117 -9.87 -0.33 6.17
N GLU A 118 -11.13 -0.42 6.57
CA GLU A 118 -12.21 0.40 5.98
C GLU A 118 -12.03 1.91 6.32
N GLU A 119 -12.55 2.79 5.47
CA GLU A 119 -12.45 4.25 5.68
C GLU A 119 -13.09 4.70 6.99
N ASP A 120 -14.23 4.08 7.35
CA ASP A 120 -15.00 4.33 8.58
C ASP A 120 -14.46 3.58 9.80
N PHE A 121 -13.24 3.04 9.73
CA PHE A 121 -12.63 2.35 10.87
C PHE A 121 -12.46 3.29 12.06
N ASP A 122 -13.25 3.02 13.11
CA ASP A 122 -13.16 3.71 14.40
C ASP A 122 -12.40 2.84 15.42
N SER A 123 -11.09 3.10 15.54
CA SER A 123 -10.21 2.47 16.53
C SER A 123 -10.60 2.80 17.98
N ILE A 124 -11.26 3.94 18.19
CA ILE A 124 -11.72 4.44 19.48
C ILE A 124 -12.93 3.60 19.94
N CYS A 125 -13.85 3.29 19.02
CA CYS A 125 -14.98 2.38 19.29
C CYS A 125 -14.53 0.96 19.69
N LEU A 126 -13.34 0.52 19.29
CA LEU A 126 -12.79 -0.80 19.61
C LEU A 126 -11.91 -0.81 20.88
N GLY A 127 -11.62 0.35 21.47
CA GLY A 127 -10.79 0.48 22.68
C GLY A 127 -9.33 0.05 22.50
N ASP A 128 -8.86 0.00 21.24
CA ASP A 128 -7.54 -0.54 20.86
C ASP A 128 -6.56 0.55 20.39
N GLU A 129 -6.97 1.81 20.49
CA GLU A 129 -6.29 2.99 19.94
C GLU A 129 -4.82 3.12 20.41
N LEU A 130 -4.59 3.09 21.72
CA LEU A 130 -3.25 3.26 22.30
C LEU A 130 -2.29 2.16 21.86
N ARG A 131 -2.79 0.93 21.72
CA ARG A 131 -1.99 -0.23 21.31
C ARG A 131 -1.64 -0.14 19.83
N LEU A 132 -2.61 0.22 19.00
CA LEU A 132 -2.40 0.45 17.58
C LEU A 132 -1.38 1.58 17.35
N ASN A 133 -1.52 2.69 18.06
CA ASN A 133 -0.58 3.80 18.00
C ASN A 133 0.84 3.39 18.35
N PHE A 134 1.00 2.61 19.42
CA PHE A 134 2.30 2.10 19.83
C PHE A 134 2.90 1.13 18.80
N LEU A 135 2.10 0.27 18.17
CA LEU A 135 2.54 -0.58 17.05
C LEU A 135 3.03 0.23 15.86
N VAL A 136 2.27 1.28 15.48
CA VAL A 136 2.66 2.20 14.41
C VAL A 136 4.01 2.85 14.75
N THR A 137 4.18 3.32 15.99
CA THR A 137 5.46 3.88 16.47
C THR A 137 6.60 2.89 16.37
N CYS A 138 6.41 1.63 16.82
CA CYS A 138 7.43 0.59 16.70
C CYS A 138 7.77 0.27 15.23
N ALA A 139 6.78 0.22 14.34
CA ALA A 139 6.98 -0.05 12.92
C ALA A 139 7.76 1.11 12.26
N CYS A 140 7.39 2.36 12.51
CA CYS A 140 8.09 3.55 12.00
C CYS A 140 9.54 3.63 12.49
N LEU A 141 9.80 3.31 13.77
CA LEU A 141 11.17 3.25 14.30
C LEU A 141 11.99 2.15 13.64
N THR A 142 11.41 0.97 13.47
CA THR A 142 12.09 -0.16 12.81
C THR A 142 12.41 0.16 11.35
N PHE A 143 11.48 0.80 10.64
CA PHE A 143 11.69 1.33 9.29
C PHE A 143 12.81 2.38 9.25
N SER A 144 12.79 3.39 10.12
CA SER A 144 13.82 4.43 10.17
C SER A 144 15.22 3.85 10.36
N ARG A 145 15.36 2.90 11.30
CA ARG A 145 16.62 2.16 11.51
C ARG A 145 17.05 1.35 10.28
N SER A 146 16.08 0.81 9.53
CA SER A 146 16.35 0.06 8.30
C SER A 146 16.93 0.96 7.21
N VAL A 147 16.35 2.14 7.04
CA VAL A 147 16.85 3.16 6.11
C VAL A 147 18.24 3.66 6.53
N GLN A 148 18.45 3.95 7.81
CA GLN A 148 19.73 4.40 8.37
C GLN A 148 20.86 3.38 8.17
N LYS A 149 20.56 2.08 8.32
CA LYS A 149 21.54 1.01 8.10
C LYS A 149 22.06 0.98 6.66
N GLY A 150 21.29 1.50 5.69
CA GLY A 150 21.71 1.67 4.30
C GLY A 150 22.41 0.42 3.71
N TYR A 151 23.66 0.60 3.26
CA TYR A 151 24.50 -0.44 2.66
C TYR A 151 24.89 -1.59 3.61
N GLN A 152 24.65 -1.47 4.91
CA GLN A 152 24.99 -2.49 5.90
C GLN A 152 23.97 -3.64 5.97
N ILE A 153 22.79 -3.50 5.35
CA ILE A 153 21.83 -4.60 5.16
C ILE A 153 22.48 -5.77 4.38
N CYS A 154 23.57 -5.50 3.65
CA CYS A 154 24.40 -6.50 2.97
C CYS A 154 25.12 -7.51 3.91
N GLN A 155 25.17 -7.28 5.23
CA GLN A 155 25.98 -8.11 6.12
C GLN A 155 25.17 -9.22 6.82
N ASN A 156 25.14 -10.40 6.21
CA ASN A 156 24.95 -11.76 6.76
C ASN A 156 23.78 -12.10 7.71
N ASP A 157 22.93 -11.18 8.14
CA ASP A 157 21.80 -11.47 9.02
C ASP A 157 20.46 -11.41 8.26
N ILE A 158 20.09 -12.57 7.69
CA ILE A 158 18.81 -12.80 6.98
C ILE A 158 17.61 -12.39 7.84
N MET A 159 17.67 -12.59 9.16
CA MET A 159 16.58 -12.25 10.06
C MET A 159 16.44 -10.74 10.20
N SER A 160 17.54 -10.01 10.35
CA SER A 160 17.52 -8.55 10.40
C SER A 160 17.04 -7.94 9.07
N ALA A 161 17.39 -8.55 7.94
CA ALA A 161 17.04 -8.05 6.63
C ALA A 161 15.55 -8.29 6.31
N SER A 162 15.02 -9.47 6.67
CA SER A 162 13.58 -9.78 6.58
C SER A 162 12.73 -8.86 7.47
N GLN A 163 13.18 -8.58 8.69
CA GLN A 163 12.50 -7.62 9.57
C GLN A 163 12.50 -6.20 8.97
N SER A 164 13.63 -5.78 8.39
CA SER A 164 13.79 -4.45 7.79
C SER A 164 12.87 -4.26 6.59
N GLU A 165 12.81 -5.26 5.71
CA GLU A 165 11.92 -5.28 4.55
C GLU A 165 10.44 -5.23 4.98
N SER A 166 10.06 -6.12 5.90
CA SER A 166 8.69 -6.25 6.40
C SER A 166 8.22 -4.97 7.12
N ALA A 167 9.05 -4.38 7.99
CA ALA A 167 8.74 -3.10 8.62
C ALA A 167 8.56 -1.96 7.61
N SER A 168 9.44 -1.91 6.59
CA SER A 168 9.35 -0.90 5.53
C SER A 168 8.03 -1.00 4.79
N ARG A 169 7.64 -2.21 4.38
CA ARG A 169 6.36 -2.47 3.71
C ARG A 169 5.17 -2.15 4.60
N ALA A 170 5.22 -2.50 5.87
CA ALA A 170 4.15 -2.22 6.83
C ALA A 170 3.91 -0.71 6.96
N VAL A 171 4.97 0.08 7.10
CA VAL A 171 4.87 1.55 7.18
C VAL A 171 4.28 2.13 5.89
N LEU A 172 4.70 1.62 4.72
CA LEU A 172 4.10 2.00 3.45
C LEU A 172 2.59 1.73 3.45
N MET A 173 2.18 0.52 3.80
CA MET A 173 0.77 0.14 3.86
C MET A 173 -0.04 0.99 4.85
N MET A 174 0.54 1.37 5.99
CA MET A 174 -0.10 2.25 6.96
C MET A 174 -0.29 3.67 6.40
N ILE A 175 0.73 4.23 5.73
CA ILE A 175 0.67 5.56 5.10
C ILE A 175 -0.42 5.64 4.02
N TYR A 176 -0.63 4.54 3.28
CA TYR A 176 -1.65 4.41 2.24
C TYR A 176 -2.91 3.68 2.71
N SER A 177 -3.09 3.51 4.02
CA SER A 177 -4.30 2.89 4.57
C SER A 177 -5.54 3.71 4.19
N PRO A 178 -6.66 3.07 3.80
CA PRO A 178 -7.93 3.77 3.60
C PRO A 178 -8.44 4.42 4.90
N SER A 179 -8.09 3.85 6.06
CA SER A 179 -8.37 4.46 7.35
C SER A 179 -7.55 5.75 7.52
N LYS A 180 -8.24 6.89 7.49
CA LYS A 180 -7.64 8.21 7.72
C LYS A 180 -6.91 8.29 9.06
N TYR A 181 -7.41 7.58 10.07
CA TYR A 181 -6.79 7.48 11.39
C TYR A 181 -5.38 6.89 11.28
N ILE A 182 -5.26 5.68 10.74
CA ILE A 182 -3.98 4.96 10.61
C ILE A 182 -3.03 5.73 9.71
N SER A 183 -3.51 6.23 8.56
CA SER A 183 -2.70 7.00 7.61
C SER A 183 -2.13 8.27 8.24
N THR A 184 -2.98 9.06 8.91
CA THR A 184 -2.55 10.31 9.57
C THR A 184 -1.55 10.03 10.69
N ARG A 185 -1.84 9.01 11.52
CA ARG A 185 -0.95 8.59 12.60
C ARG A 185 0.42 8.18 12.08
N ALA A 186 0.46 7.30 11.07
CA ALA A 186 1.70 6.81 10.50
C ALA A 186 2.56 7.92 9.90
N ARG A 187 1.95 8.86 9.16
CA ARG A 187 2.68 10.02 8.60
C ARG A 187 3.20 10.95 9.67
N ALA A 188 2.39 11.26 10.69
CA ALA A 188 2.80 12.13 11.79
C ALA A 188 3.95 11.53 12.61
N THR A 189 3.83 10.26 13.00
CA THR A 189 4.86 9.53 13.74
C THR A 189 6.15 9.39 12.92
N LEU A 190 6.04 9.04 11.64
CA LEU A 190 7.22 8.92 10.78
C LEU A 190 7.91 10.28 10.60
N SER A 191 7.16 11.35 10.33
CA SER A 191 7.70 12.70 10.19
C SER A 191 8.49 13.13 11.43
N PHE A 192 7.95 12.84 12.63
CA PHE A 192 8.61 13.14 13.89
C PHE A 192 9.91 12.33 14.07
N ILE A 193 9.88 11.02 13.81
CA ILE A 193 11.05 10.13 13.95
C ILE A 193 12.17 10.52 12.99
N LEU A 194 11.82 10.91 11.76
CA LEU A 194 12.81 11.28 10.76
C LEU A 194 13.51 12.59 11.11
N GLY A 195 12.80 13.56 11.69
CA GLY A 195 13.38 14.80 12.22
C GLY A 195 14.37 15.47 11.25
N GLU A 196 15.46 16.01 11.80
CA GLU A 196 16.53 16.65 11.02
C GLU A 196 17.41 15.62 10.26
N ASP A 197 17.60 14.43 10.84
CA ASP A 197 18.42 13.35 10.24
C ASP A 197 17.80 12.74 8.98
N GLY A 198 16.52 13.02 8.73
CA GLY A 198 15.75 12.51 7.59
C GLY A 198 16.42 12.83 6.25
N GLU A 199 17.01 14.02 6.10
CA GLU A 199 17.66 14.43 4.85
C GLU A 199 18.93 13.62 4.55
N GLN A 200 19.74 13.32 5.56
CA GLN A 200 20.95 12.51 5.40
C GLN A 200 20.60 11.08 4.98
N ASN A 201 19.58 10.51 5.63
CA ASN A 201 19.06 9.19 5.30
C ASN A 201 18.52 9.14 3.87
N LEU A 202 17.79 10.17 3.47
CA LEU A 202 17.25 10.29 2.12
C LEU A 202 18.35 10.41 1.06
N ASN A 203 19.41 11.17 1.31
CA ASN A 203 20.58 11.23 0.42
C ASN A 203 21.20 9.85 0.20
N SER A 204 21.31 9.04 1.25
CA SER A 204 21.82 7.67 1.13
C SER A 204 20.94 6.79 0.23
N LEU A 205 19.61 6.90 0.36
CA LEU A 205 18.64 6.17 -0.48
C LEU A 205 18.74 6.57 -1.95
N VAL A 206 18.73 7.88 -2.21
CA VAL A 206 18.80 8.45 -3.56
C VAL A 206 20.10 8.06 -4.25
N ASN A 207 21.24 8.13 -3.53
CA ASN A 207 22.53 7.72 -4.05
C ASN A 207 22.57 6.23 -4.42
N PHE A 208 22.04 5.34 -3.57
CA PHE A 208 21.97 3.90 -3.86
C PHE A 208 21.17 3.63 -5.14
N LEU A 209 19.97 4.20 -5.26
CA LEU A 209 19.12 3.97 -6.42
C LEU A 209 19.68 4.59 -7.70
N SER A 210 20.44 5.69 -7.61
CA SER A 210 21.14 6.29 -8.75
C SER A 210 22.25 5.39 -9.31
N TYR A 211 22.84 4.53 -8.48
CA TYR A 211 23.90 3.61 -8.89
C TYR A 211 23.38 2.49 -9.80
N ILE A 212 22.15 2.01 -9.58
CA ILE A 212 21.59 0.88 -10.33
C ILE A 212 21.58 1.13 -11.85
N PRO A 213 20.91 2.19 -12.37
CA PRO A 213 20.90 2.45 -13.81
C PRO A 213 22.25 2.94 -14.36
N SER A 214 23.13 3.49 -13.52
CA SER A 214 24.43 4.02 -13.96
C SER A 214 25.55 2.98 -14.00
N SER A 215 25.42 1.88 -13.25
CA SER A 215 26.43 0.81 -13.17
C SER A 215 26.64 0.04 -14.47
N GLY A 216 25.70 0.14 -15.43
CA GLY A 216 25.71 -0.66 -16.66
C GLY A 216 25.45 -2.16 -16.43
N GLY A 217 25.22 -2.57 -15.17
CA GLY A 217 24.86 -3.93 -14.81
C GLY A 217 23.44 -4.28 -15.21
N TYR A 218 23.25 -5.53 -15.62
CA TYR A 218 21.94 -6.10 -15.98
C TYR A 218 21.27 -6.84 -14.81
N VAL A 219 21.98 -6.98 -13.68
CA VAL A 219 21.54 -7.70 -12.49
C VAL A 219 21.29 -6.70 -11.37
N LEU A 220 20.17 -6.88 -10.66
CA LEU A 220 19.83 -6.02 -9.53
C LEU A 220 20.77 -6.27 -8.34
N PRO A 221 21.49 -5.25 -7.85
CA PRO A 221 22.30 -5.41 -6.64
C PRO A 221 21.39 -5.44 -5.41
N ASN A 222 21.52 -6.50 -4.60
CA ASN A 222 20.84 -6.67 -3.30
C ASN A 222 19.32 -6.36 -3.32
N VAL A 223 18.51 -7.39 -3.54
CA VAL A 223 17.03 -7.36 -3.57
C VAL A 223 16.44 -6.67 -2.34
N LEU A 224 16.94 -6.98 -1.14
CA LEU A 224 16.39 -6.47 0.12
C LEU A 224 16.69 -4.99 0.29
N GLN A 225 17.93 -4.57 0.04
CA GLN A 225 18.30 -3.15 0.10
C GLN A 225 17.54 -2.34 -0.96
N THR A 226 17.40 -2.86 -2.18
CA THR A 226 16.58 -2.21 -3.22
C THR A 226 15.13 -2.02 -2.77
N THR A 227 14.54 -3.03 -2.13
CA THR A 227 13.18 -2.95 -1.59
C THR A 227 13.08 -1.84 -0.54
N VAL A 228 13.95 -1.85 0.46
CA VAL A 228 13.98 -0.82 1.52
C VAL A 228 14.19 0.57 0.94
N CYS A 229 15.04 0.72 -0.08
CA CYS A 229 15.28 2.03 -0.69
C CYS A 229 14.11 2.56 -1.51
N LEU A 230 13.45 1.71 -2.32
CA LEU A 230 12.29 2.13 -3.11
C LEU A 230 11.08 2.42 -2.21
N VAL A 231 10.81 1.56 -1.23
CA VAL A 231 9.77 1.78 -0.22
C VAL A 231 10.09 3.04 0.58
N GLY A 232 11.36 3.21 0.97
CA GLY A 232 11.83 4.41 1.65
C GLY A 232 11.54 5.68 0.86
N LEU A 233 11.87 5.72 -0.44
CA LEU A 233 11.53 6.86 -1.29
C LEU A 233 10.01 7.10 -1.37
N ALA A 234 9.19 6.06 -1.48
CA ALA A 234 7.74 6.21 -1.50
C ALA A 234 7.20 6.81 -0.18
N CYS A 235 7.67 6.30 0.97
CA CYS A 235 7.30 6.82 2.29
C CYS A 235 7.75 8.27 2.49
N TYR A 236 9.00 8.60 2.16
CA TYR A 236 9.50 9.98 2.27
C TYR A 236 8.75 10.93 1.34
N SER A 237 8.45 10.49 0.10
CA SER A 237 7.72 11.33 -0.87
C SER A 237 6.28 11.61 -0.45
N SER A 238 5.68 10.75 0.40
CA SER A 238 4.34 10.98 0.96
C SER A 238 4.29 12.06 2.06
N ILE A 239 5.45 12.51 2.54
CA ILE A 239 5.58 13.57 3.55
C ILE A 239 6.03 14.84 2.85
N THR A 240 5.19 15.88 2.87
CA THR A 240 5.41 17.16 2.15
C THR A 240 6.81 17.75 2.34
N GLN A 241 7.32 17.78 3.58
CA GLN A 241 8.64 18.36 3.89
C GLN A 241 9.79 17.65 3.14
N TYR A 242 9.68 16.32 2.97
CA TYR A 242 10.71 15.52 2.32
C TYR A 242 10.47 15.40 0.81
N ALA A 243 9.23 15.41 0.33
CA ALA A 243 8.90 15.39 -1.09
C ALA A 243 9.62 16.50 -1.88
N GLY A 244 9.60 17.73 -1.36
CA GLY A 244 10.35 18.85 -1.93
C GLY A 244 11.87 18.60 -1.95
N PHE A 245 12.42 17.97 -0.91
CA PHE A 245 13.84 17.58 -0.87
C PHE A 245 14.17 16.48 -1.90
N VAL A 246 13.32 15.47 -2.06
CA VAL A 246 13.47 14.42 -3.09
C VAL A 246 13.53 15.05 -4.48
N LEU A 247 12.62 15.99 -4.78
CA LEU A 247 12.58 16.69 -6.06
C LEU A 247 13.86 17.50 -6.33
N ARG A 248 14.37 18.22 -5.32
CA ARG A 248 15.63 18.99 -5.42
C ARG A 248 16.85 18.10 -5.69
N ASN A 249 16.86 16.89 -5.14
CA ASN A 249 17.95 15.93 -5.29
C ASN A 249 17.79 14.96 -6.47
N LYS A 250 17.06 15.38 -7.53
CA LYS A 250 16.85 14.59 -8.76
C LYS A 250 16.17 13.23 -8.52
N GLY A 251 15.46 13.06 -7.41
CA GLY A 251 14.82 11.78 -7.06
C GLY A 251 13.81 11.34 -8.13
N PHE A 252 13.10 12.29 -8.73
CA PHE A 252 12.21 12.03 -9.86
C PHE A 252 12.96 11.41 -11.06
N GLU A 253 14.06 12.03 -11.48
CA GLU A 253 14.88 11.55 -12.60
C GLU A 253 15.51 10.18 -12.31
N ILE A 254 15.91 9.95 -11.06
CA ILE A 254 16.47 8.68 -10.60
C ILE A 254 15.40 7.59 -10.67
N LEU A 255 14.20 7.83 -10.16
CA LEU A 255 13.08 6.89 -10.22
C LEU A 255 12.65 6.59 -11.66
N LEU A 256 12.58 7.62 -12.52
CA LEU A 256 12.28 7.42 -13.95
C LEU A 256 13.36 6.58 -14.63
N SER A 257 14.64 6.87 -14.34
CA SER A 257 15.76 6.09 -14.88
C SER A 257 15.74 4.65 -14.38
N PHE A 258 15.36 4.44 -13.12
CA PHE A 258 15.14 3.10 -12.55
C PHE A 258 14.01 2.36 -13.27
N CYS A 259 12.86 3.00 -13.51
CA CYS A 259 11.75 2.39 -14.26
C CYS A 259 12.19 1.95 -15.66
N SER A 260 12.83 2.86 -16.42
CA SER A 260 13.36 2.53 -17.75
C SER A 260 14.41 1.41 -17.72
N TRP A 261 15.28 1.39 -16.71
CA TRP A 261 16.25 0.32 -16.52
C TRP A 261 15.55 -1.01 -16.19
N TYR A 262 14.55 -1.00 -15.31
CA TYR A 262 13.78 -2.18 -14.92
C TYR A 262 13.10 -2.81 -16.14
N GLN A 263 12.43 -2.02 -16.99
CA GLN A 263 11.77 -2.52 -18.20
C GLN A 263 12.72 -3.28 -19.12
N ARG A 264 13.95 -2.76 -19.32
CA ARG A 264 14.97 -3.38 -20.18
C ARG A 264 15.57 -4.65 -19.56
N ASN A 265 15.58 -4.74 -18.23
CA ASN A 265 16.25 -5.79 -17.48
C ASN A 265 15.30 -6.77 -16.80
N ARG A 266 13.98 -6.63 -16.99
CA ARG A 266 12.96 -7.44 -16.30
C ARG A 266 13.25 -8.93 -16.31
N GLY A 267 13.70 -9.48 -17.46
CA GLY A 267 14.03 -10.90 -17.59
C GLY A 267 15.26 -11.36 -16.79
N ASN A 268 16.13 -10.44 -16.37
CA ASN A 268 17.33 -10.70 -15.57
C ASN A 268 17.11 -10.45 -14.07
N ILE A 269 15.98 -9.83 -13.71
CA ILE A 269 15.61 -9.56 -12.33
C ILE A 269 14.82 -10.76 -11.83
N GLY A 270 15.27 -11.37 -10.73
CA GLY A 270 14.52 -12.46 -10.09
C GLY A 270 13.11 -12.01 -9.70
N GLU A 271 12.21 -12.97 -9.56
CA GLU A 271 10.82 -12.69 -9.16
C GLU A 271 10.79 -11.91 -7.84
N SER A 272 10.11 -10.75 -7.81
CA SER A 272 10.02 -9.90 -6.64
C SER A 272 8.57 -9.76 -6.19
N SER A 273 8.27 -10.07 -4.93
CA SER A 273 6.89 -10.04 -4.44
C SER A 273 6.65 -8.93 -3.43
N PHE A 274 5.45 -8.34 -3.49
CA PHE A 274 4.87 -7.51 -2.45
C PHE A 274 4.48 -8.35 -1.21
N ALA A 275 4.43 -9.68 -1.34
CA ALA A 275 4.22 -10.60 -0.23
C ALA A 275 5.52 -10.82 0.59
N PRO A 276 5.41 -11.24 1.87
CA PRO A 276 6.55 -11.46 2.76
C PRO A 276 7.55 -12.52 2.27
N TYR A 277 8.84 -12.25 2.45
CA TYR A 277 9.93 -13.22 2.30
C TYR A 277 10.31 -13.81 3.68
N PRO A 278 10.59 -15.13 3.84
CA PRO A 278 10.67 -16.22 2.85
C PRO A 278 9.46 -17.16 2.97
N GLN A 279 8.59 -17.19 1.98
CA GLN A 279 7.50 -18.18 1.96
C GLN A 279 7.92 -19.44 1.22
N SER A 280 7.96 -20.57 1.94
CA SER A 280 7.95 -21.89 1.35
C SER A 280 6.76 -22.04 0.38
N THR A 281 6.88 -22.90 -0.64
CA THR A 281 5.79 -23.18 -1.58
C THR A 281 4.52 -23.70 -0.88
N SER A 282 4.64 -24.26 0.32
CA SER A 282 3.55 -24.63 1.22
C SER A 282 2.78 -23.43 1.79
N GLU A 283 3.46 -22.33 2.14
CA GLU A 283 2.83 -21.11 2.69
C GLU A 283 2.09 -20.30 1.61
N LYS A 284 2.47 -20.45 0.33
CA LYS A 284 1.72 -19.90 -0.79
C LYS A 284 0.33 -20.54 -0.98
N ARG A 285 0.10 -21.77 -0.46
CA ARG A 285 -1.11 -22.59 -0.68
C ARG A 285 -2.10 -22.63 0.48
N ILE A 286 -1.95 -21.78 1.51
CA ILE A 286 -2.88 -21.78 2.66
C ILE A 286 -4.29 -21.35 2.24
N CYS A 287 -4.42 -20.55 1.17
CA CYS A 287 -5.71 -20.27 0.54
C CYS A 287 -5.96 -21.26 -0.62
N CYS A 288 -7.13 -21.90 -0.64
CA CYS A 288 -7.57 -22.78 -1.72
C CYS A 288 -7.82 -22.01 -3.04
N TRP A 289 -7.73 -20.69 -3.01
CA TRP A 289 -7.91 -19.81 -4.15
C TRP A 289 -6.56 -19.55 -4.81
N VAL A 290 -6.36 -20.10 -6.01
CA VAL A 290 -5.28 -19.66 -6.90
C VAL A 290 -5.71 -18.31 -7.45
N CYS A 291 -5.18 -17.21 -6.89
CA CYS A 291 -5.34 -15.92 -7.54
C CYS A 291 -4.59 -15.99 -8.87
N PRO A 292 -5.26 -15.82 -10.03
CA PRO A 292 -4.60 -16.00 -11.33
C PRO A 292 -3.58 -14.89 -11.63
N GLU A 293 -3.68 -13.73 -10.96
CA GLU A 293 -2.70 -12.64 -11.04
C GLU A 293 -2.47 -12.06 -9.63
N ASP A 294 -1.24 -12.14 -9.12
CA ASP A 294 -0.84 -11.32 -7.96
C ASP A 294 -0.81 -9.84 -8.40
N TRP A 295 -1.27 -8.92 -7.55
CA TRP A 295 -1.38 -7.49 -7.87
C TRP A 295 -0.09 -6.90 -8.45
N ASP A 296 1.05 -7.31 -7.93
CA ASP A 296 2.38 -6.91 -8.39
C ASP A 296 2.93 -7.84 -9.49
N ASN A 297 2.40 -9.06 -9.66
CA ASN A 297 2.80 -10.09 -10.63
C ASN A 297 4.33 -10.24 -10.78
N LYS A 298 5.03 -10.33 -9.65
CA LYS A 298 6.50 -10.45 -9.57
C LYS A 298 7.28 -9.16 -9.92
N ASP A 299 6.58 -8.06 -10.17
CA ASP A 299 7.12 -6.74 -10.51
C ASP A 299 7.06 -5.73 -9.32
N ALA A 300 7.20 -6.21 -8.07
CA ALA A 300 7.10 -5.38 -6.87
C ALA A 300 8.04 -4.16 -6.87
N PHE A 301 9.26 -4.30 -7.39
CA PHE A 301 10.20 -3.17 -7.51
C PHE A 301 9.67 -2.05 -8.41
N LEU A 302 9.05 -2.40 -9.53
CA LEU A 302 8.44 -1.43 -10.43
C LEU A 302 7.26 -0.75 -9.75
N LEU A 303 6.43 -1.52 -9.02
CA LEU A 303 5.32 -0.99 -8.24
C LEU A 303 5.80 0.06 -7.22
N TYR A 304 6.80 -0.24 -6.39
CA TYR A 304 7.32 0.72 -5.41
C TYR A 304 7.90 1.98 -6.06
N ALA A 305 8.61 1.84 -7.19
CA ALA A 305 9.14 2.99 -7.92
C ALA A 305 8.02 3.89 -8.47
N LEU A 306 6.95 3.30 -8.99
CA LEU A 306 5.78 4.02 -9.51
C LEU A 306 4.97 4.69 -8.38
N LEU A 307 4.84 4.05 -7.22
CA LEU A 307 4.27 4.64 -6.01
C LEU A 307 5.02 5.93 -5.63
N ALA A 308 6.35 5.86 -5.54
CA ALA A 308 7.17 7.05 -5.25
C ALA A 308 7.03 8.13 -6.33
N LEU A 309 7.00 7.75 -7.62
CA LEU A 309 6.77 8.71 -8.71
C LEU A 309 5.40 9.36 -8.62
N ALA A 310 4.35 8.63 -8.25
CA ALA A 310 3.00 9.17 -8.11
C ALA A 310 2.94 10.27 -7.05
N GLU A 311 3.58 10.07 -5.90
CA GLU A 311 3.68 11.12 -4.87
C GLU A 311 4.42 12.36 -5.35
N LEU A 312 5.58 12.18 -6.00
CA LEU A 312 6.36 13.31 -6.51
C LEU A 312 5.63 14.09 -7.60
N VAL A 313 4.88 13.38 -8.46
CA VAL A 313 4.02 13.98 -9.47
C VAL A 313 2.89 14.75 -8.79
N ASN A 314 2.14 14.12 -7.89
CA ASN A 314 1.06 14.76 -7.15
C ASN A 314 1.53 16.05 -6.47
N HIS A 315 2.67 16.00 -5.76
CA HIS A 315 3.28 17.16 -5.12
C HIS A 315 3.67 18.27 -6.12
N SER A 316 4.19 17.89 -7.28
CA SER A 316 4.56 18.86 -8.32
C SER A 316 3.34 19.55 -8.93
N PHE A 317 2.19 18.88 -8.99
CA PHE A 317 0.95 19.43 -9.55
C PHE A 317 0.07 20.14 -8.51
N SER A 318 0.21 19.84 -7.21
CA SER A 318 -0.54 20.52 -6.15
C SER A 318 -0.05 21.95 -5.88
N GLU A 319 1.23 22.22 -6.11
CA GLU A 319 1.82 23.55 -5.92
C GLU A 319 1.86 24.32 -7.25
N GLN A 320 1.02 25.35 -7.42
CA GLN A 320 0.84 26.08 -8.70
C GLN A 320 2.14 26.58 -9.34
N ASN A 321 3.13 26.99 -8.53
CA ASN A 321 4.44 27.43 -9.01
C ASN A 321 5.28 26.26 -9.57
N HIS A 322 5.16 25.07 -8.98
CA HIS A 322 5.90 23.89 -9.39
C HIS A 322 5.29 23.17 -10.59
N ALA A 323 3.97 23.26 -10.81
CA ALA A 323 3.33 22.69 -12.00
C ALA A 323 3.82 23.39 -13.28
N GLN A 324 3.94 24.72 -13.23
CA GLN A 324 4.48 25.53 -14.32
C GLN A 324 5.99 25.28 -14.51
N GLU A 325 6.74 25.15 -13.42
CA GLU A 325 8.17 24.83 -13.44
C GLU A 325 8.45 23.42 -13.99
N PHE A 326 7.64 22.43 -13.62
CA PHE A 326 7.71 21.06 -14.14
C PHE A 326 7.39 21.03 -15.64
N SER A 327 6.38 21.79 -16.09
CA SER A 327 6.04 21.84 -17.51
C SER A 327 7.08 22.59 -18.36
N ILE A 328 7.77 23.60 -17.81
CA ILE A 328 8.68 24.46 -18.58
C ILE A 328 10.15 23.98 -18.50
N LYS A 329 10.63 23.52 -17.34
CA LYS A 329 12.05 23.13 -17.18
C LYS A 329 12.34 21.67 -17.52
N ARG A 330 11.31 20.82 -17.65
CA ARG A 330 11.43 19.36 -17.77
C ARG A 330 10.69 18.79 -18.99
N GLU A 331 10.55 19.53 -20.07
CA GLU A 331 9.84 19.07 -21.28
C GLU A 331 10.36 17.71 -21.80
N ASN A 332 11.68 17.57 -21.99
CA ASN A 332 12.31 16.30 -22.38
C ASN A 332 12.11 15.17 -21.35
N VAL A 333 11.98 15.50 -20.06
CA VAL A 333 11.76 14.53 -18.99
C VAL A 333 10.29 14.09 -18.94
N LYS A 334 9.36 15.01 -19.23
CA LYS A 334 7.92 14.75 -19.33
C LYS A 334 7.63 13.80 -20.49
N ASP A 335 8.21 14.01 -21.66
CA ASP A 335 8.03 13.12 -22.80
C ASP A 335 8.54 11.71 -22.49
N ARG A 336 9.75 11.63 -21.92
CA ARG A 336 10.32 10.36 -21.49
C ARG A 336 9.47 9.65 -20.43
N LEU A 337 8.91 10.40 -19.47
CA LEU A 337 7.97 9.88 -18.50
C LEU A 337 6.73 9.33 -19.20
N CYS A 338 6.09 10.10 -20.08
CA CYS A 338 4.88 9.67 -20.80
C CYS A 338 5.11 8.36 -21.55
N THR A 339 6.18 8.29 -22.34
CA THR A 339 6.53 7.07 -23.10
C THR A 339 6.74 5.88 -22.18
N THR A 340 7.53 6.05 -21.11
CA THR A 340 7.81 4.99 -20.13
C THR A 340 6.52 4.47 -19.49
N LEU A 341 5.62 5.36 -19.06
CA LEU A 341 4.37 4.97 -18.41
C LEU A 341 3.37 4.33 -19.37
N GLN A 342 3.32 4.78 -20.63
CA GLN A 342 2.48 4.16 -21.66
C GLN A 342 2.94 2.73 -21.95
N GLU A 343 4.24 2.51 -22.10
CA GLU A 343 4.82 1.17 -22.26
C GLU A 343 4.53 0.25 -21.07
N ILE A 344 4.63 0.76 -19.83
CA ILE A 344 4.27 -0.02 -18.64
C ILE A 344 2.77 -0.37 -18.66
N ARG A 345 1.90 0.59 -18.96
CA ARG A 345 0.45 0.39 -18.99
C ARG A 345 0.03 -0.64 -20.06
N ASP A 346 0.63 -0.58 -21.24
CA ASP A 346 0.28 -1.45 -22.38
C ASP A 346 1.04 -2.78 -22.39
N GLY A 347 2.11 -2.88 -21.61
CA GLY A 347 2.93 -4.09 -21.50
C GLY A 347 2.33 -5.18 -20.63
N THR A 348 3.08 -6.28 -20.49
CA THR A 348 2.70 -7.49 -19.75
C THR A 348 3.16 -7.43 -18.28
N TYR A 349 2.89 -6.32 -17.59
CA TYR A 349 3.21 -6.13 -16.17
C TYR A 349 2.03 -6.50 -15.28
N GLY A 350 2.26 -6.67 -13.98
CA GLY A 350 1.18 -6.82 -13.00
C GLY A 350 0.17 -5.69 -13.03
N SER A 351 -1.05 -5.94 -12.55
CA SER A 351 -2.12 -4.94 -12.52
C SER A 351 -1.65 -3.69 -11.76
N GLY A 352 -1.04 -3.83 -10.59
CA GLY A 352 -0.54 -2.72 -9.79
C GLY A 352 0.34 -1.73 -10.55
N PRO A 353 1.49 -2.15 -11.12
CA PRO A 353 2.31 -1.27 -11.96
C PRO A 353 1.52 -0.58 -13.09
N ARG A 354 0.62 -1.31 -13.77
CA ARG A 354 -0.20 -0.75 -14.86
C ARG A 354 -1.17 0.31 -14.36
N TRP A 355 -1.80 0.07 -13.21
CA TRP A 355 -2.73 0.99 -12.56
C TRP A 355 -2.02 2.25 -12.08
N TYR A 356 -0.86 2.13 -11.42
CA TYR A 356 -0.07 3.30 -11.02
C TYR A 356 0.46 4.08 -12.23
N ALA A 357 0.85 3.41 -13.31
CA ALA A 357 1.24 4.09 -14.53
C ALA A 357 0.09 4.90 -15.14
N ALA A 358 -1.12 4.33 -15.18
CA ALA A 358 -2.32 5.04 -15.61
C ALA A 358 -2.69 6.20 -14.67
N HIS A 359 -2.54 6.00 -13.35
CA HIS A 359 -2.76 7.03 -12.34
C HIS A 359 -1.82 8.23 -12.53
N ILE A 360 -0.52 7.98 -12.73
CA ILE A 360 0.45 9.06 -12.97
C ILE A 360 0.13 9.80 -14.28
N LEU A 361 -0.18 9.06 -15.35
CA LEU A 361 -0.59 9.63 -16.64
C LEU A 361 -1.86 10.50 -16.52
N SER A 362 -2.72 10.25 -15.51
CA SER A 362 -3.91 11.07 -15.26
C SER A 362 -3.58 12.50 -14.81
N TYR A 363 -2.50 12.71 -14.05
CA TYR A 363 -2.02 14.06 -13.71
C TYR A 363 -1.52 14.82 -14.93
N LEU A 364 -1.12 14.11 -15.98
CA LEU A 364 -0.66 14.67 -17.24
C LEU A 364 -1.79 14.86 -18.27
N GLY A 365 -3.05 14.57 -17.89
CA GLY A 365 -4.21 14.75 -18.76
C GLY A 365 -4.43 13.64 -19.79
N TYR A 366 -3.67 12.54 -19.75
CA TYR A 366 -3.91 11.38 -20.61
C TYR A 366 -5.11 10.54 -20.15
N TYR A 367 -5.46 10.63 -18.86
CA TYR A 367 -6.56 9.91 -18.25
C TYR A 367 -7.30 10.81 -17.26
N GLY A 368 -8.59 10.55 -17.07
CA GLY A 368 -9.45 11.37 -16.22
C GLY A 368 -9.86 12.70 -16.88
N PHE A 369 -10.47 13.55 -16.07
CA PHE A 369 -11.25 14.71 -16.49
C PHE A 369 -10.61 16.01 -15.96
N GLN A 370 -9.37 16.26 -16.36
CA GLN A 370 -8.54 17.35 -15.82
C GLN A 370 -8.93 18.75 -16.34
N ASP A 371 -9.69 18.86 -17.43
CA ASP A 371 -10.17 20.13 -17.96
C ASP A 371 -11.43 20.63 -17.24
N LYS A 372 -11.77 21.92 -17.41
CA LYS A 372 -12.97 22.52 -16.79
C LYS A 372 -14.27 21.81 -17.24
N LEU A 373 -14.26 21.21 -18.42
CA LEU A 373 -15.33 20.41 -19.00
C LEU A 373 -15.42 19.04 -18.34
N GLY A 374 -14.28 18.41 -18.07
CA GLY A 374 -14.14 17.18 -17.32
C GLY A 374 -14.58 17.33 -15.86
N LYS A 375 -14.15 18.38 -15.16
CA LYS A 375 -14.64 18.66 -13.80
C LYS A 375 -16.17 18.88 -13.77
N ARG A 376 -16.73 19.46 -14.84
CA ARG A 376 -18.18 19.56 -15.04
C ARG A 376 -18.83 18.20 -15.34
N LEU A 377 -18.15 17.33 -16.09
CA LEU A 377 -18.59 15.95 -16.35
C LEU A 377 -18.54 15.08 -15.08
N ILE A 378 -17.56 15.29 -14.20
CA ILE A 378 -17.52 14.66 -12.86
C ILE A 378 -18.63 15.23 -11.99
N GLY A 379 -18.82 16.54 -11.94
CA GLY A 379 -19.95 17.14 -11.22
C GLY A 379 -21.31 16.65 -11.74
N ALA A 380 -21.42 16.39 -13.05
CA ALA A 380 -22.59 15.77 -13.69
C ALA A 380 -22.63 14.22 -13.55
N TYR A 381 -21.56 13.59 -13.09
CA TYR A 381 -21.52 12.17 -12.76
C TYR A 381 -21.96 11.94 -11.30
N GLU A 382 -21.59 12.86 -10.41
CA GLU A 382 -22.02 12.89 -9.00
C GLU A 382 -23.48 13.37 -8.86
N ASP A 383 -24.01 14.06 -9.86
CA ASP A 383 -25.41 14.45 -9.96
C ASP A 383 -26.24 13.34 -10.63
N GLU A 384 -27.07 12.65 -9.83
CA GLU A 384 -27.95 11.60 -10.33
C GLU A 384 -28.90 12.09 -11.44
N GLU A 385 -29.30 13.37 -11.45
CA GLU A 385 -30.19 13.95 -12.47
C GLU A 385 -29.53 14.02 -13.85
N CYS A 386 -28.20 13.98 -13.89
CA CYS A 386 -27.42 14.05 -15.11
C CYS A 386 -27.05 12.67 -15.68
N SER A 387 -27.35 11.57 -14.98
CA SER A 387 -27.11 10.20 -15.43
C SER A 387 -28.19 9.69 -16.40
N ASP A 388 -27.81 8.84 -17.36
CA ASP A 388 -28.71 8.24 -18.35
C ASP A 388 -28.76 6.70 -18.27
N MET A 389 -28.05 6.12 -17.31
CA MET A 389 -28.05 4.69 -17.00
C MET A 389 -27.79 4.43 -15.52
N ARG A 390 -28.30 3.32 -15.01
CA ARG A 390 -28.03 2.82 -13.66
C ARG A 390 -27.61 1.35 -13.71
N LEU A 391 -26.46 1.04 -13.14
CA LEU A 391 -25.97 -0.32 -12.97
C LEU A 391 -26.45 -0.86 -11.63
N LEU A 392 -27.17 -1.98 -11.64
CA LEU A 392 -27.70 -2.65 -10.46
C LEU A 392 -26.83 -3.88 -10.18
N PHE A 393 -26.14 -3.87 -9.05
CA PHE A 393 -25.30 -4.99 -8.62
C PHE A 393 -26.14 -6.09 -7.96
N ALA A 394 -25.64 -7.33 -8.00
CA ALA A 394 -26.26 -8.46 -7.30
C ALA A 394 -26.44 -8.26 -5.79
N SER A 395 -25.67 -7.35 -5.17
CA SER A 395 -25.82 -6.94 -3.77
C SER A 395 -27.07 -6.10 -3.49
N GLY A 396 -27.79 -5.64 -4.53
CA GLY A 396 -28.90 -4.70 -4.41
C GLY A 396 -28.46 -3.23 -4.45
N ASN A 397 -27.14 -2.95 -4.45
CA ASN A 397 -26.62 -1.60 -4.63
C ASN A 397 -26.76 -1.16 -6.08
N SER A 398 -26.85 0.13 -6.30
CA SER A 398 -26.89 0.71 -7.64
C SER A 398 -25.88 1.85 -7.80
N VAL A 399 -25.33 2.00 -9.00
CA VAL A 399 -24.51 3.15 -9.36
C VAL A 399 -25.09 3.82 -10.62
N SER A 400 -25.36 5.11 -10.50
CA SER A 400 -25.78 5.97 -11.62
C SER A 400 -24.55 6.29 -12.48
N VAL A 401 -24.68 6.11 -13.80
CA VAL A 401 -23.59 6.24 -14.77
C VAL A 401 -24.06 6.92 -16.05
N ASN A 402 -23.11 7.46 -16.80
CA ASN A 402 -23.35 8.02 -18.12
C ASN A 402 -22.94 7.02 -19.21
N LYS A 403 -23.88 6.62 -20.07
CA LYS A 403 -23.70 5.69 -21.20
C LYS A 403 -22.55 6.10 -22.08
N ILE A 404 -22.36 7.39 -22.33
CA ILE A 404 -21.25 7.88 -23.16
C ILE A 404 -19.87 7.57 -22.55
N ILE A 405 -19.76 7.61 -21.22
CA ILE A 405 -18.51 7.26 -20.52
C ILE A 405 -18.26 5.76 -20.67
N LEU A 406 -19.28 4.93 -20.49
CA LEU A 406 -19.18 3.48 -20.71
C LEU A 406 -18.87 3.15 -22.18
N ALA A 407 -19.52 3.81 -23.14
CA ALA A 407 -19.29 3.64 -24.57
C ALA A 407 -17.84 3.89 -24.97
N VAL A 408 -17.18 4.85 -24.31
CA VAL A 408 -15.79 5.20 -24.58
C VAL A 408 -14.80 4.32 -23.81
N ARG A 409 -15.13 3.92 -22.57
CA ARG A 409 -14.17 3.30 -21.64
C ARG A 409 -14.37 1.80 -21.44
N CYS A 410 -15.60 1.33 -21.49
CA CYS A 410 -15.95 -0.07 -21.30
C CYS A 410 -17.22 -0.41 -22.11
N PRO A 411 -17.13 -0.46 -23.45
CA PRO A 411 -18.31 -0.63 -24.31
C PRO A 411 -19.10 -1.91 -24.01
N THR A 412 -18.44 -2.92 -23.43
CA THR A 412 -19.04 -4.19 -23.04
C THR A 412 -20.02 -4.09 -21.88
N LEU A 413 -20.00 -2.99 -21.10
CA LEU A 413 -20.98 -2.70 -20.06
C LEU A 413 -22.22 -2.00 -20.60
N LEU A 414 -22.22 -1.60 -21.88
CA LEU A 414 -23.44 -1.14 -22.51
C LEU A 414 -24.37 -2.32 -22.80
N PRO A 415 -25.69 -2.09 -22.75
CA PRO A 415 -26.64 -3.10 -23.17
C PRO A 415 -26.36 -3.47 -24.63
N PRO A 416 -26.45 -4.76 -24.99
CA PRO A 416 -26.39 -5.16 -26.39
C PRO A 416 -27.48 -4.41 -27.18
N GLU A 417 -27.17 -3.98 -28.39
CA GLU A 417 -28.17 -3.33 -29.26
C GLU A 417 -29.32 -4.30 -29.53
N GLU A 418 -30.41 -4.17 -28.78
CA GLU A 418 -31.65 -4.86 -29.11
C GLU A 418 -32.17 -4.30 -30.44
N GLY A 419 -32.28 -5.20 -31.41
CA GLY A 419 -32.54 -4.86 -32.80
C GLY A 419 -33.73 -3.91 -32.99
N ALA A 420 -33.50 -2.90 -33.81
CA ALA A 420 -34.54 -2.07 -34.39
C ALA A 420 -35.67 -2.93 -34.99
N ARG A 421 -36.80 -3.06 -34.30
CA ARG A 421 -38.07 -3.49 -34.90
C ARG A 421 -39.25 -2.69 -34.33
N SER A 422 -39.64 -1.70 -35.13
CA SER A 422 -40.99 -1.31 -35.56
C SER A 422 -42.12 -1.20 -34.53
N GLY A 423 -42.70 0.00 -34.44
CA GLY A 423 -44.07 0.21 -33.98
C GLY A 423 -44.35 1.68 -33.67
N SER A 424 -45.01 2.37 -34.60
CA SER A 424 -45.37 3.78 -34.53
C SER A 424 -46.20 4.17 -33.30
N MET A 425 -45.90 5.32 -32.70
CA MET A 425 -46.86 6.44 -32.63
C MET A 425 -46.14 7.70 -32.16
N ILE A 426 -46.27 8.76 -32.96
CA ILE A 426 -45.85 10.12 -32.60
C ILE A 426 -46.70 10.56 -31.40
N SER A 427 -46.07 10.70 -30.22
CA SER A 427 -46.61 11.43 -29.09
C SER A 427 -45.79 12.71 -28.91
N SER A 428 -46.45 13.86 -28.94
CA SER A 428 -45.85 15.19 -28.78
C SER A 428 -45.73 15.59 -27.30
N GLU A 429 -45.13 14.72 -26.48
CA GLU A 429 -44.78 15.04 -25.10
C GLU A 429 -43.25 15.15 -24.98
N LYS A 430 -42.78 16.14 -24.21
CA LYS A 430 -41.35 16.34 -23.94
C LYS A 430 -40.73 15.00 -23.51
N PRO A 431 -39.55 14.61 -24.04
CA PRO A 431 -38.94 13.36 -23.64
C PRO A 431 -38.60 13.46 -22.15
N GLN A 432 -39.36 12.75 -21.31
CA GLN A 432 -38.89 12.38 -19.98
C GLN A 432 -37.63 11.54 -20.21
N ARG A 433 -36.48 12.06 -19.77
CA ARG A 433 -35.23 11.30 -19.74
C ARG A 433 -35.47 10.05 -18.90
N THR A 434 -35.64 8.93 -19.58
CA THR A 434 -35.83 7.62 -18.96
C THR A 434 -34.45 7.07 -18.66
N VAL A 435 -34.11 6.98 -17.37
CA VAL A 435 -32.87 6.31 -16.92
C VAL A 435 -33.02 4.83 -17.20
N GLN A 436 -32.07 4.25 -17.94
CA GLN A 436 -32.09 2.82 -18.25
C GLN A 436 -31.42 2.03 -17.13
N GLU A 437 -32.14 1.07 -16.54
CA GLU A 437 -31.60 0.20 -15.50
C GLU A 437 -31.10 -1.12 -16.10
N ILE A 438 -29.87 -1.51 -15.74
CA ILE A 438 -29.26 -2.77 -16.16
C ILE A 438 -28.79 -3.54 -14.94
N ARG A 439 -29.18 -4.81 -14.87
CA ARG A 439 -28.75 -5.72 -13.83
C ARG A 439 -27.42 -6.36 -14.23
N MET A 440 -26.39 -6.15 -13.43
CA MET A 440 -25.06 -6.73 -13.57
C MET A 440 -24.90 -8.03 -12.79
#